data_AF-A0A353T511-F1
#
_entry.id   AF-A0A353T511-F1
#
_cell.length_a   1.000
_cell.length_b   1.000
_cell.length_c   1.000
_cell.angle_alpha   90.00
_cell.angle_beta   90.00
_cell.angle_gamma   90.00
#
_symmetry.space_group_name_H-M   'P 1'
#
loop_
_entity.id
_entity.type
_entity.pdbx_description
1 polymer ?
#
loop_
_entity_poly.entity_id
_entity_poly.type
_entity_poly.pdbx_seq_one_letter_code
_entity_poly.pdbx_strand_id
1 'polypeptide(L)'
;ISSTLIILIGIPINLNTLVILLPFSLLLTLLNKRYLCLSYAGGVLSLVSLIFGWPDMDVPSLLALIGILHLTESLLIMLDGQKETVPVVMEHKRFKPIGAFAIGKFWPVPLVILTIPSGILQTAGGGMQMPDWWPLFGGQGGSGLMLFPIAVLLEYNDLAVTARPEQRARKTGLWMGMYSLLILVIAVLSVHYVWLMFAGAVLMPLLHEFLLYWSRKSQLNGNPIFGAPWRGLRILDVAPDTIGSQMGLKPGDILLSLNGKGVNSEEMLREILQTAPMYLWIDYKRDGKLGTAEYHSYHCDEDRMGILFVPRKTSRFFR
;
A
#
# COMPACT_ATOMS: atom_id res chain seq x y z
N ILE A 1 -16.40 5.86 -1.63
CA ILE A 1 -16.37 5.19 -0.30
C ILE A 1 -16.12 6.21 0.80
N SER A 2 -14.95 6.86 0.84
CA SER A 2 -14.59 7.81 1.91
C SER A 2 -15.58 8.96 2.06
N SER A 3 -15.97 9.63 0.96
CA SER A 3 -16.98 10.70 1.02
C SER A 3 -18.33 10.22 1.51
N THR A 4 -18.76 9.04 1.06
CA THR A 4 -20.00 8.42 1.53
C THR A 4 -19.94 8.17 3.04
N LEU A 5 -18.82 7.66 3.55
CA LEU A 5 -18.64 7.44 4.99
C LEU A 5 -18.62 8.75 5.77
N ILE A 6 -17.92 9.78 5.28
CA ILE A 6 -17.88 11.11 5.92
C ILE A 6 -19.27 11.75 5.95
N ILE A 7 -20.02 11.66 4.85
CA ILE A 7 -21.38 12.21 4.70
C ILE A 7 -22.44 11.31 5.35
N LEU A 8 -22.16 10.05 5.69
CA LEU A 8 -23.10 9.15 6.38
C LEU A 8 -22.82 9.03 7.88
N ILE A 9 -21.60 9.37 8.32
CA ILE A 9 -21.25 9.50 9.74
C ILE A 9 -21.44 10.95 10.23
N GLY A 10 -21.18 11.95 9.39
CA GLY A 10 -21.53 13.33 9.71
C GLY A 10 -20.39 13.92 10.48
N ILE A 11 -19.26 14.04 9.80
CA ILE A 11 -18.01 14.54 10.35
C ILE A 11 -17.79 15.94 9.76
N PRO A 12 -18.31 16.99 10.41
CA PRO A 12 -18.03 18.36 10.01
C PRO A 12 -16.59 18.70 10.34
N ILE A 13 -15.84 19.17 9.35
CA ILE A 13 -14.46 19.61 9.53
C ILE A 13 -14.40 21.13 9.34
N ASN A 14 -13.81 21.84 10.31
CA ASN A 14 -13.55 23.26 10.16
C ASN A 14 -12.51 23.46 9.04
N LEU A 15 -12.76 24.38 8.10
CA LEU A 15 -11.83 24.68 7.02
C LEU A 15 -10.45 25.10 7.54
N ASN A 16 -10.40 25.81 8.68
CA ASN A 16 -9.14 26.20 9.33
C ASN A 16 -8.30 24.98 9.72
N THR A 17 -8.93 23.89 10.18
CA THR A 17 -8.26 22.63 10.51
C THR A 17 -7.53 22.08 9.29
N LEU A 18 -8.15 22.09 8.09
CA LEU A 18 -7.55 21.57 6.86
C LEU A 18 -6.42 22.49 6.35
N VAL A 19 -6.65 23.80 6.39
CA VAL A 19 -5.67 24.81 5.97
C VAL A 19 -4.40 24.74 6.82
N ILE A 20 -4.49 24.30 8.08
CA ILE A 20 -3.31 24.08 8.94
C ILE A 20 -2.74 22.67 8.75
N LEU A 21 -3.60 21.65 8.72
CA LEU A 21 -3.19 20.24 8.66
C LEU A 21 -2.37 19.91 7.41
N LEU A 22 -2.81 20.34 6.22
CA LEU A 22 -2.18 19.95 4.96
C LEU A 22 -0.79 20.58 4.78
N PRO A 23 -0.60 21.91 4.95
CA PRO A 23 0.74 22.49 4.90
C PRO A 23 1.65 21.98 6.02
N PHE A 24 1.12 21.69 7.20
CA PHE A 24 1.91 21.11 8.28
C PHE A 24 2.37 19.69 7.95
N SER A 25 1.53 18.87 7.34
CA SER A 25 1.93 17.56 6.83
C SER A 25 3.07 17.69 5.79
N LEU A 26 2.92 18.61 4.83
CA LEU A 26 3.96 18.91 3.85
C LEU A 26 5.27 19.37 4.52
N LEU A 27 5.20 20.20 5.56
CA LEU A 27 6.36 20.63 6.33
C LEU A 27 7.07 19.44 6.99
N LEU A 28 6.32 18.51 7.60
CA LEU A 28 6.89 17.31 8.22
C LEU A 28 7.61 16.41 7.19
N THR A 29 7.16 16.40 5.94
CA THR A 29 7.84 15.61 4.88
C THR A 29 9.28 16.03 4.63
N LEU A 30 9.64 17.29 4.93
CA LEU A 30 11.01 17.78 4.81
C LEU A 30 11.97 17.06 5.75
N LEU A 31 11.47 16.52 6.87
CA LEU A 31 12.25 15.69 7.80
C LEU A 31 12.35 14.25 7.31
N ASN A 32 11.24 13.68 6.84
CA ASN A 32 11.19 12.35 6.25
C ASN A 32 9.90 12.18 5.45
N LYS A 33 9.97 11.60 4.25
CA LYS A 33 8.80 11.32 3.38
C LYS A 33 7.68 10.57 4.11
N ARG A 34 8.01 9.70 5.07
CA ARG A 34 7.02 8.94 5.86
C ARG A 34 6.03 9.83 6.62
N TYR A 35 6.44 11.05 7.00
CA TYR A 35 5.61 11.96 7.77
C TYR A 35 4.57 12.72 6.93
N LEU A 36 4.45 12.41 5.63
CA LEU A 36 3.36 12.89 4.77
C LEU A 36 2.01 12.33 5.19
N CYS A 37 2.00 11.15 5.83
CA CYS A 37 0.78 10.54 6.29
C CYS A 37 0.09 11.45 7.33
N LEU A 38 -1.21 11.71 7.13
CA LEU A 38 -1.99 12.61 7.99
C LEU A 38 -2.07 12.13 9.45
N SER A 39 -1.76 10.87 9.74
CA SER A 39 -1.66 10.35 11.12
C SER A 39 -0.60 11.08 11.95
N TYR A 40 0.55 11.46 11.36
CA TYR A 40 1.60 12.18 12.06
C TYR A 40 1.19 13.63 12.32
N ALA A 41 0.83 14.35 11.24
CA ALA A 41 0.40 15.75 11.32
C ALA A 41 -0.83 15.90 12.23
N GLY A 42 -1.83 15.05 12.06
CA GLY A 42 -3.06 15.06 12.85
C GLY A 42 -2.82 14.70 14.31
N GLY A 43 -1.93 13.74 14.61
CA GLY A 43 -1.61 13.37 15.99
C GLY A 43 -0.91 14.50 16.73
N VAL A 44 0.11 15.09 16.10
CA VAL A 44 0.86 16.24 16.67
C VAL A 44 -0.06 17.44 16.85
N LEU A 45 -0.82 17.83 15.82
CA LEU A 45 -1.71 18.99 15.90
C LEU A 45 -2.85 18.79 16.90
N SER A 46 -3.38 17.56 17.03
CA SER A 46 -4.37 17.25 18.05
C SER A 46 -3.81 17.41 19.45
N LEU A 47 -2.59 16.91 19.72
CA LEU A 47 -1.94 17.09 21.03
C LEU A 47 -1.67 18.56 21.34
N VAL A 48 -1.17 19.31 20.35
CA VAL A 48 -0.91 20.74 20.49
C VAL A 48 -2.21 21.51 20.78
N SER A 49 -3.28 21.21 20.04
CA SER A 49 -4.61 21.78 20.26
C SER A 49 -5.14 21.46 21.67
N LEU A 50 -5.03 20.21 22.13
CA LEU A 50 -5.52 19.79 23.45
C LEU A 50 -4.74 20.39 24.63
N ILE A 51 -3.42 20.61 24.47
CA ILE A 51 -2.56 21.12 25.54
C ILE A 51 -2.57 22.65 25.59
N PHE A 52 -2.49 23.30 24.43
CA PHE A 52 -2.28 24.75 24.33
C PHE A 52 -3.55 25.51 23.92
N GLY A 53 -4.61 24.82 23.50
CA GLY A 53 -5.84 25.44 23.00
C GLY A 53 -5.70 26.10 21.62
N TRP A 54 -4.56 25.95 20.96
CA TRP A 54 -4.31 26.48 19.62
C TRP A 54 -3.48 25.49 18.81
N PRO A 55 -3.81 25.22 17.53
CA PRO A 55 -4.98 25.72 16.82
C PRO A 55 -6.29 25.14 17.35
N ASP A 56 -7.40 25.86 17.21
CA ASP A 56 -8.73 25.36 17.56
C ASP A 56 -9.13 24.25 16.57
N MET A 57 -9.14 23.01 17.04
CA MET A 57 -9.37 21.82 16.22
C MET A 57 -10.34 20.89 16.92
N ASP A 58 -11.34 20.43 16.16
CA ASP A 58 -12.22 19.36 16.61
C ASP A 58 -11.51 18.00 16.47
N VAL A 59 -10.81 17.60 17.54
CA VAL A 59 -9.99 16.38 17.59
C VAL A 59 -10.80 15.12 17.26
N PRO A 60 -12.01 14.89 17.83
CA PRO A 60 -12.87 13.78 17.43
C PRO A 60 -13.10 13.68 15.92
N SER A 61 -13.47 14.80 15.26
CA SER A 61 -13.69 14.81 13.81
C SER A 61 -12.41 14.55 13.02
N LEU A 62 -11.27 15.08 13.49
CA LEU A 62 -9.97 14.85 12.85
C LEU A 62 -9.55 13.37 12.96
N LEU A 63 -9.72 12.74 14.12
CA LEU A 63 -9.49 11.30 14.32
C LEU A 63 -10.41 10.49 13.39
N ALA A 64 -11.68 10.86 13.28
CA ALA A 64 -12.65 10.18 12.42
C ALA A 64 -12.27 10.30 10.94
N LEU A 65 -11.91 11.50 10.48
CA LEU A 65 -11.46 11.76 9.11
C LEU A 65 -10.24 10.90 8.77
N ILE A 66 -9.20 10.95 9.61
CA ILE A 66 -7.97 10.19 9.36
C ILE A 66 -8.23 8.68 9.44
N GLY A 67 -9.09 8.23 10.36
CA GLY A 67 -9.55 6.84 10.43
C GLY A 67 -10.24 6.38 9.14
N ILE A 68 -11.15 7.17 8.56
CA ILE A 68 -11.82 6.87 7.29
C ILE A 68 -10.82 6.82 6.13
N LEU A 69 -9.86 7.73 6.09
CA LEU A 69 -8.85 7.76 5.04
C LEU A 69 -7.99 6.49 5.06
N HIS A 70 -7.51 6.05 6.22
CA HIS A 70 -6.77 4.80 6.35
C HIS A 70 -7.63 3.56 6.13
N LEU A 71 -8.91 3.59 6.50
CA LEU A 71 -9.84 2.51 6.17
C LEU A 71 -10.01 2.41 4.65
N THR A 72 -10.11 3.55 3.96
CA THR A 72 -10.16 3.58 2.49
C THR A 72 -8.88 3.05 1.88
N GLU A 73 -7.72 3.50 2.38
CA GLU A 73 -6.41 3.01 1.97
C GLU A 73 -6.33 1.49 2.12
N SER A 74 -6.77 0.96 3.26
CA SER A 74 -6.76 -0.48 3.55
C SER A 74 -7.57 -1.28 2.52
N LEU A 75 -8.74 -0.77 2.12
CA LEU A 75 -9.59 -1.38 1.09
C LEU A 75 -8.91 -1.31 -0.29
N LEU A 76 -8.32 -0.17 -0.64
CA LEU A 76 -7.58 -0.01 -1.91
C LEU A 76 -6.38 -0.95 -1.99
N ILE A 77 -5.63 -1.10 -0.90
CA ILE A 77 -4.53 -2.07 -0.79
C ILE A 77 -5.03 -3.49 -1.02
N MET A 78 -6.17 -3.87 -0.44
CA MET A 78 -6.73 -5.22 -0.60
C MET A 78 -7.26 -5.50 -2.02
N LEU A 79 -7.74 -4.48 -2.71
CA LEU A 79 -8.31 -4.59 -4.07
C LEU A 79 -7.24 -4.50 -5.17
N ASP A 80 -6.33 -3.53 -5.05
CA ASP A 80 -5.41 -3.12 -6.11
C ASP A 80 -3.94 -3.02 -5.67
N GLY A 81 -3.65 -3.20 -4.38
CA GLY A 81 -2.30 -2.99 -3.83
C GLY A 81 -1.23 -3.93 -4.38
N GLN A 82 -1.61 -5.03 -5.04
CA GLN A 82 -0.69 -5.97 -5.67
C GLN A 82 -0.19 -5.55 -7.06
N LYS A 83 -0.74 -4.48 -7.66
CA LYS A 83 -0.33 -4.03 -8.99
C LYS A 83 0.91 -3.11 -8.90
N GLU A 84 1.55 -2.83 -10.04
CA GLU A 84 2.74 -1.95 -10.14
C GLU A 84 3.90 -2.37 -9.23
N THR A 85 4.14 -3.68 -9.17
CA THR A 85 5.27 -4.25 -8.45
C THR A 85 6.50 -4.24 -9.31
N VAL A 86 7.64 -3.87 -8.74
CA VAL A 86 8.94 -3.91 -9.42
C VAL A 86 9.75 -5.07 -8.84
N PRO A 87 10.17 -6.05 -9.66
CA PRO A 87 11.07 -7.09 -9.20
C PRO A 87 12.42 -6.47 -8.84
N VAL A 88 12.92 -6.78 -7.65
CA VAL A 88 14.19 -6.27 -7.12
C VAL A 88 15.05 -7.42 -6.64
N VAL A 89 16.37 -7.22 -6.72
CA VAL A 89 17.36 -8.16 -6.20
C VAL A 89 18.02 -7.53 -4.99
N MET A 90 18.05 -8.24 -3.87
CA MET A 90 18.60 -7.74 -2.61
C MET A 90 19.37 -8.81 -1.84
N GLU A 91 20.15 -8.38 -0.86
CA GLU A 91 20.77 -9.29 0.10
C GLU A 91 19.79 -9.72 1.20
N HIS A 92 19.90 -10.99 1.62
CA HIS A 92 19.17 -11.50 2.77
C HIS A 92 20.10 -12.32 3.68
N LYS A 93 19.73 -12.47 4.95
CA LYS A 93 20.54 -13.22 5.93
C LYS A 93 20.74 -14.69 5.54
N ARG A 94 19.72 -15.28 4.89
CA ARG A 94 19.68 -16.71 4.54
C ARG A 94 20.24 -17.04 3.15
N PHE A 95 20.04 -16.17 2.17
CA PHE A 95 20.49 -16.38 0.79
C PHE A 95 21.02 -15.06 0.25
N LYS A 96 22.06 -15.11 -0.58
CA LYS A 96 22.64 -13.93 -1.22
C LYS A 96 23.03 -14.30 -2.67
N PRO A 97 22.40 -13.70 -3.68
CA PRO A 97 21.28 -12.76 -3.62
C PRO A 97 19.91 -13.46 -3.48
N ILE A 98 18.86 -12.67 -3.19
CA ILE A 98 17.45 -13.08 -3.33
C ILE A 98 16.72 -12.15 -4.29
N GLY A 99 15.67 -12.67 -4.93
CA GLY A 99 14.63 -11.85 -5.52
C GLY A 99 13.62 -11.39 -4.46
N ALA A 100 12.99 -10.26 -4.71
CA ALA A 100 11.86 -9.71 -3.96
C ALA A 100 11.06 -8.79 -4.87
N PHE A 101 9.94 -8.27 -4.39
CA PHE A 101 9.16 -7.26 -5.11
C PHE A 101 9.01 -6.01 -4.25
N ALA A 102 9.39 -4.86 -4.79
CA ALA A 102 9.05 -3.56 -4.24
C ALA A 102 7.65 -3.17 -4.74
N ILE A 103 6.79 -2.72 -3.83
CA ILE A 103 5.43 -2.28 -4.14
C ILE A 103 5.37 -0.77 -3.89
N GLY A 104 4.97 0.00 -4.89
CA GLY A 104 4.77 1.44 -4.77
C GLY A 104 3.50 1.86 -5.50
N LYS A 105 2.48 2.27 -4.74
CA LYS A 105 1.16 2.63 -5.26
C LYS A 105 0.70 3.97 -4.73
N PHE A 106 0.05 4.73 -5.60
CA PHE A 106 -0.56 6.01 -5.26
C PHE A 106 -1.98 6.04 -5.80
N TRP A 107 -2.95 6.35 -4.93
CA TRP A 107 -4.35 6.53 -5.33
C TRP A 107 -4.76 7.98 -5.13
N PRO A 108 -5.07 8.73 -6.20
CA PRO A 108 -5.76 10.00 -6.08
C PRO A 108 -7.22 9.73 -5.70
N VAL A 109 -7.59 10.10 -4.48
CA VAL A 109 -8.95 9.92 -3.96
C VAL A 109 -9.67 11.27 -4.00
N PRO A 110 -10.64 11.46 -4.92
CA PRO A 110 -11.53 12.62 -4.85
C PRO A 110 -12.42 12.48 -3.62
N LEU A 111 -12.39 13.49 -2.77
CA LEU A 111 -13.06 13.51 -1.50
C LEU A 111 -13.97 14.73 -1.41
N VAL A 112 -15.27 14.50 -1.28
CA VAL A 112 -16.19 15.50 -0.75
C VAL A 112 -16.27 15.35 0.76
N ILE A 113 -16.01 16.43 1.49
CA ILE A 113 -16.12 16.51 2.95
C ILE A 113 -17.21 17.49 3.37
N LEU A 114 -17.76 17.27 4.56
CA LEU A 114 -18.67 18.21 5.22
C LEU A 114 -17.84 19.25 5.94
N THR A 115 -18.11 20.54 5.68
CA THR A 115 -17.38 21.64 6.32
C THR A 115 -18.33 22.61 6.98
N ILE A 116 -17.85 23.21 8.07
CA ILE A 116 -18.48 24.37 8.70
C ILE A 116 -17.84 25.60 8.07
N PRO A 117 -18.60 26.42 7.32
CA PRO A 117 -18.08 27.64 6.71
C PRO A 117 -17.70 28.65 7.79
N SER A 118 -16.59 29.34 7.57
CA SER A 118 -16.12 30.45 8.42
C SER A 118 -16.12 31.76 7.63
N GLY A 119 -16.29 32.88 8.33
CA GLY A 119 -16.18 34.23 7.74
C GLY A 119 -17.23 34.52 6.65
N ILE A 120 -16.80 35.04 5.51
CA ILE A 120 -17.67 35.52 4.42
C ILE A 120 -18.58 34.40 3.88
N LEU A 121 -18.10 33.15 3.83
CA LEU A 121 -18.93 32.02 3.40
C LEU A 121 -20.09 31.74 4.36
N GLN A 122 -19.92 32.01 5.66
CA GLN A 122 -20.99 31.86 6.64
C GLN A 122 -22.10 32.90 6.41
N THR A 123 -21.73 34.12 5.99
CA THR A 123 -22.70 35.20 5.67
C THR A 123 -23.43 35.01 4.35
N ALA A 124 -22.94 34.12 3.47
CA ALA A 124 -23.57 33.82 2.18
C ALA A 124 -24.81 32.89 2.28
N GLY A 125 -25.22 32.50 3.51
CA GLY A 125 -26.57 31.98 3.76
C GLY A 125 -26.91 30.61 3.16
N GLY A 126 -25.93 29.72 3.00
CA GLY A 126 -26.12 28.40 2.36
C GLY A 126 -26.44 27.22 3.28
N GLY A 127 -26.88 27.47 4.52
CA GLY A 127 -27.04 26.43 5.53
C GLY A 127 -28.38 25.70 5.51
N MET A 128 -28.37 24.40 5.23
CA MET A 128 -29.55 23.54 5.44
C MET A 128 -29.59 23.07 6.90
N GLN A 129 -30.73 23.25 7.57
CA GLN A 129 -30.96 22.69 8.90
C GLN A 129 -31.01 21.17 8.81
N MET A 130 -30.26 20.52 9.69
CA MET A 130 -30.13 19.06 9.74
C MET A 130 -30.88 18.49 10.95
N PRO A 131 -31.29 17.21 10.91
CA PRO A 131 -31.91 16.54 12.05
C PRO A 131 -31.00 16.53 13.29
N ASP A 132 -31.57 16.51 14.51
CA ASP A 132 -30.79 16.61 15.75
C ASP A 132 -29.77 15.48 15.98
N TRP A 133 -29.97 14.31 15.35
CA TRP A 133 -29.03 13.19 15.41
C TRP A 133 -27.83 13.35 14.45
N TRP A 134 -27.83 14.39 13.62
CA TRP A 134 -26.90 14.62 12.53
C TRP A 134 -26.40 16.07 12.49
N PRO A 135 -25.09 16.33 12.50
CA PRO A 135 -23.97 15.40 12.38
C PRO A 135 -23.62 14.66 13.68
N LEU A 136 -23.00 13.47 13.59
CA LEU A 136 -22.57 12.69 14.76
C LEU A 136 -21.43 13.37 15.53
N PHE A 137 -20.54 14.06 14.82
CA PHE A 137 -19.38 14.75 15.41
C PHE A 137 -19.64 16.26 15.48
N GLY A 138 -20.52 16.69 16.39
CA GLY A 138 -20.79 18.11 16.64
C GLY A 138 -21.63 18.82 15.57
N GLY A 139 -21.87 20.13 15.75
CA GLY A 139 -22.73 20.93 14.86
C GLY A 139 -24.12 21.26 15.41
N GLN A 140 -24.28 21.33 16.74
CA GLN A 140 -25.58 21.71 17.33
C GLN A 140 -25.94 23.17 16.96
N GLY A 141 -27.08 23.32 16.29
CA GLY A 141 -27.88 24.55 16.28
C GLY A 141 -27.39 25.67 15.36
N GLY A 142 -27.76 25.61 14.08
CA GLY A 142 -27.91 26.81 13.24
C GLY A 142 -26.72 27.20 12.35
N SER A 143 -25.59 26.49 12.41
CA SER A 143 -24.48 26.69 11.48
C SER A 143 -24.70 25.88 10.21
N GLY A 144 -24.82 26.55 9.07
CA GLY A 144 -24.98 25.88 7.79
C GLY A 144 -23.82 24.96 7.43
N LEU A 145 -24.08 23.73 7.01
CA LEU A 145 -23.04 22.84 6.49
C LEU A 145 -22.84 23.06 4.98
N MET A 146 -21.60 22.93 4.52
CA MET A 146 -21.25 22.98 3.10
C MET A 146 -20.50 21.71 2.68
N LEU A 147 -20.63 21.35 1.40
CA LEU A 147 -19.83 20.30 0.79
C LEU A 147 -18.60 20.92 0.15
N PHE A 148 -17.41 20.48 0.57
CA PHE A 148 -16.16 20.95 0.01
C PHE A 148 -15.43 19.82 -0.72
N PRO A 149 -15.19 19.94 -2.03
CA PRO A 149 -14.40 18.96 -2.77
C PRO A 149 -12.89 19.19 -2.56
N ILE A 150 -12.17 18.12 -2.28
CA ILE A 150 -10.71 18.09 -2.16
C ILE A 150 -10.17 16.78 -2.75
N ALA A 151 -8.99 16.81 -3.35
CA ALA A 151 -8.28 15.59 -3.75
C ALA A 151 -7.23 15.25 -2.70
N VAL A 152 -7.27 14.01 -2.18
CA VAL A 152 -6.26 13.49 -1.26
C VAL A 152 -5.48 12.39 -1.94
N LEU A 153 -4.16 12.37 -1.75
CA LEU A 153 -3.30 11.31 -2.24
C LEU A 153 -3.06 10.29 -1.13
N LEU A 154 -3.40 9.02 -1.38
CA LEU A 154 -3.08 7.91 -0.49
C LEU A 154 -1.91 7.11 -1.09
N GLU A 155 -0.88 6.86 -0.28
CA GLU A 155 0.34 6.15 -0.70
C GLU A 155 0.43 4.80 0.00
N TYR A 156 0.74 3.75 -0.76
CA TYR A 156 1.11 2.44 -0.23
C TYR A 156 2.50 2.03 -0.72
N ASN A 157 3.40 1.81 0.24
CA ASN A 157 4.77 1.38 -0.02
C ASN A 157 5.12 0.17 0.85
N ASP A 158 5.48 -0.96 0.23
CA ASP A 158 5.81 -2.20 0.93
C ASP A 158 6.84 -3.03 0.15
N LEU A 159 7.38 -4.05 0.80
CA LEU A 159 8.32 -5.00 0.24
C LEU A 159 7.80 -6.43 0.43
N ALA A 160 7.67 -7.18 -0.65
CA ALA A 160 7.28 -8.59 -0.63
C ALA A 160 8.51 -9.49 -0.79
N VAL A 161 8.97 -10.07 0.33
CA VAL A 161 10.13 -10.98 0.40
C VAL A 161 9.70 -12.41 0.71
N THR A 162 8.77 -12.55 1.66
CA THR A 162 8.37 -13.83 2.26
C THR A 162 7.06 -14.38 1.71
N ALA A 163 6.38 -13.61 0.86
CA ALA A 163 5.12 -13.94 0.24
C ALA A 163 5.03 -13.27 -1.13
N ARG A 164 4.10 -13.71 -1.98
CA ARG A 164 3.81 -13.02 -3.23
C ARG A 164 3.14 -11.67 -2.97
N PRO A 165 3.28 -10.67 -3.87
CA PRO A 165 2.71 -9.33 -3.67
C PRO A 165 1.21 -9.33 -3.33
N GLU A 166 0.42 -10.24 -3.91
CA GLU A 166 -1.02 -10.35 -3.66
C GLU A 166 -1.34 -10.75 -2.23
N GLN A 167 -0.63 -11.76 -1.73
CA GLN A 167 -0.79 -12.22 -0.36
C GLN A 167 -0.29 -11.17 0.63
N ARG A 168 0.80 -10.48 0.26
CA ARG A 168 1.39 -9.41 1.07
C ARG A 168 0.45 -8.22 1.20
N ALA A 169 -0.03 -7.70 0.08
CA ALA A 169 -0.97 -6.58 0.04
C ALA A 169 -2.24 -6.88 0.85
N ARG A 170 -2.86 -8.05 0.66
CA ARG A 170 -4.05 -8.44 1.44
C ARG A 170 -3.79 -8.47 2.95
N LYS A 171 -2.66 -9.01 3.39
CA LYS A 171 -2.30 -9.05 4.82
C LYS A 171 -2.04 -7.65 5.37
N THR A 172 -1.29 -6.82 4.65
CA THR A 172 -1.01 -5.43 5.07
C THR A 172 -2.30 -4.61 5.12
N GLY A 173 -3.15 -4.70 4.09
CA GLY A 173 -4.47 -4.06 4.07
C GLY A 173 -5.37 -4.51 5.22
N LEU A 174 -5.44 -5.80 5.55
CA LEU A 174 -6.25 -6.28 6.67
C LEU A 174 -5.80 -5.70 8.03
N TRP A 175 -4.49 -5.66 8.31
CA TRP A 175 -3.97 -5.06 9.54
C TRP A 175 -4.22 -3.55 9.58
N MET A 176 -4.07 -2.86 8.45
CA MET A 176 -4.37 -1.42 8.34
C MET A 176 -5.86 -1.14 8.54
N GLY A 177 -6.72 -2.03 8.04
CA GLY A 177 -8.17 -2.03 8.27
C GLY A 177 -8.53 -2.18 9.74
N MET A 178 -7.92 -3.14 10.44
CA MET A 178 -8.14 -3.31 11.88
C MET A 178 -7.70 -2.08 12.68
N TYR A 179 -6.55 -1.48 12.34
CA TYR A 179 -6.08 -0.25 12.97
C TYR A 179 -7.03 0.93 12.70
N SER A 180 -7.48 1.12 11.47
CA SER A 180 -8.40 2.21 11.14
C SER A 180 -9.74 2.05 11.84
N LEU A 181 -10.28 0.84 11.97
CA LEU A 181 -11.47 0.57 12.78
C LEU A 181 -11.26 0.92 14.26
N LEU A 182 -10.10 0.59 14.83
CA LEU A 182 -9.77 0.97 16.20
C LEU A 182 -9.75 2.49 16.37
N ILE A 183 -9.11 3.22 15.46
CA ILE A 183 -9.08 4.70 15.49
C ILE A 183 -10.49 5.29 15.34
N LEU A 184 -11.34 4.71 14.49
CA LEU A 184 -12.73 5.16 14.34
C LEU A 184 -13.56 4.93 15.60
N VAL A 185 -13.39 3.79 16.28
CA VAL A 185 -14.04 3.54 17.56
C VAL A 185 -13.58 4.55 18.61
N ILE A 186 -12.27 4.84 18.69
CA ILE A 186 -11.74 5.88 19.57
C ILE A 186 -12.30 7.25 19.20
N ALA A 187 -12.41 7.57 17.90
CA ALA A 187 -12.97 8.83 17.44
C ALA A 187 -14.41 9.02 17.94
N VAL A 188 -15.30 8.04 17.69
CA VAL A 188 -16.70 8.09 18.13
C VAL A 188 -16.81 8.21 19.65
N LEU A 189 -16.05 7.41 20.40
CA LEU A 189 -16.10 7.46 21.86
C LEU A 189 -15.48 8.76 22.42
N SER A 190 -14.54 9.38 21.72
CA SER A 190 -13.89 10.61 22.18
C SER A 190 -14.81 11.83 22.19
N VAL A 191 -15.96 11.77 21.50
CA VAL A 191 -17.04 12.77 21.60
C VAL A 191 -17.55 12.88 23.04
N HIS A 192 -17.61 11.76 23.77
CA HIS A 192 -18.13 11.73 25.15
C HIS A 192 -17.02 11.71 26.21
N TYR A 193 -15.82 11.26 25.86
CA TYR A 193 -14.73 11.06 26.81
C TYR A 193 -13.46 11.80 26.37
N VAL A 194 -13.17 12.94 27.01
CA VAL A 194 -12.02 13.82 26.68
C VAL A 194 -10.68 13.08 26.72
N TRP A 195 -10.47 12.14 27.65
CA TRP A 195 -9.22 11.38 27.73
C TRP A 195 -8.95 10.53 26.48
N LEU A 196 -10.00 10.11 25.76
CA LEU A 196 -9.87 9.39 24.49
C LEU A 196 -9.38 10.29 23.36
N MET A 197 -9.55 11.61 23.45
CA MET A 197 -8.95 12.55 22.49
C MET A 197 -7.42 12.50 22.59
N PHE A 198 -6.88 12.56 23.82
CA PHE A 198 -5.44 12.41 24.07
C PHE A 198 -4.95 11.02 23.64
N ALA A 199 -5.67 9.97 24.04
CA ALA A 199 -5.31 8.61 23.67
C ALA A 199 -5.29 8.42 22.15
N GLY A 200 -6.32 8.89 21.44
CA GLY A 200 -6.40 8.84 19.97
C GLY A 200 -5.28 9.62 19.30
N ALA A 201 -4.99 10.84 19.78
CA ALA A 201 -3.93 11.68 19.23
C ALA A 201 -2.53 11.05 19.33
N VAL A 202 -2.26 10.29 20.41
CA VAL A 202 -1.00 9.54 20.57
C VAL A 202 -1.02 8.23 19.80
N LEU A 203 -2.08 7.44 19.95
CA LEU A 203 -2.17 6.09 19.40
C LEU A 203 -2.20 6.08 17.87
N MET A 204 -2.80 7.09 17.24
CA MET A 204 -2.90 7.18 15.78
C MET A 204 -1.52 7.12 15.09
N PRO A 205 -0.57 8.06 15.31
CA PRO A 205 0.76 7.95 14.70
C PRO A 205 1.58 6.77 15.24
N LEU A 206 1.43 6.43 16.54
CA LEU A 206 2.23 5.38 17.18
C LEU A 206 1.89 3.99 16.63
N LEU A 207 0.60 3.65 16.54
CA LEU A 207 0.14 2.37 16.00
C LEU A 207 0.42 2.28 14.50
N HIS A 208 0.29 3.38 13.77
CA HIS A 208 0.65 3.43 12.36
C HIS A 208 2.14 3.10 12.15
N GLU A 209 3.05 3.73 12.90
CA GLU A 209 4.48 3.43 12.80
C GLU A 209 4.78 1.99 13.26
N PHE A 210 4.17 1.54 14.35
CA PHE A 210 4.34 0.18 14.85
C PHE A 210 3.94 -0.86 13.81
N LEU A 211 2.80 -0.68 13.14
CA LEU A 211 2.34 -1.59 12.10
C LEU A 211 3.31 -1.63 10.92
N LEU A 212 3.76 -0.48 10.42
CA LEU A 212 4.74 -0.42 9.33
C LEU A 212 6.06 -1.09 9.72
N TYR A 213 6.58 -0.77 10.90
CA TYR A 213 7.82 -1.35 11.43
C TYR A 213 7.72 -2.87 11.56
N TRP A 214 6.68 -3.36 12.23
CA TRP A 214 6.46 -4.79 12.44
C TRP A 214 6.27 -5.53 11.12
N SER A 215 5.48 -4.95 10.22
CA SER A 215 5.21 -5.49 8.89
C SER A 215 6.52 -5.63 8.09
N ARG A 216 7.36 -4.60 8.05
CA ARG A 216 8.66 -4.63 7.35
C ARG A 216 9.64 -5.60 8.00
N LYS A 217 9.72 -5.60 9.34
CA LYS A 217 10.58 -6.50 10.11
C LYS A 217 10.24 -7.97 9.86
N SER A 218 8.94 -8.29 9.72
CA SER A 218 8.48 -9.64 9.37
C SER A 218 8.97 -10.08 7.99
N GLN A 219 9.11 -9.17 7.02
CA GLN A 219 9.60 -9.48 5.68
C GLN A 219 11.12 -9.69 5.65
N LEU A 220 11.87 -8.83 6.35
CA LEU A 220 13.34 -8.87 6.35
C LEU A 220 13.95 -9.98 7.20
N ASN A 221 13.21 -10.51 8.18
CA ASN A 221 13.67 -11.62 9.02
C ASN A 221 13.01 -12.95 8.69
N GLY A 222 11.97 -12.96 7.84
CA GLY A 222 11.29 -14.18 7.45
C GLY A 222 12.06 -14.99 6.40
N ASN A 223 11.51 -16.12 5.99
CA ASN A 223 12.10 -16.95 4.96
C ASN A 223 11.72 -16.43 3.57
N PRO A 224 12.70 -16.04 2.72
CA PRO A 224 12.40 -15.52 1.40
C PRO A 224 11.92 -16.64 0.48
N ILE A 225 10.92 -16.33 -0.35
CA ILE A 225 10.34 -17.29 -1.30
C ILE A 225 11.03 -17.29 -2.67
N PHE A 226 11.86 -16.28 -2.97
CA PHE A 226 12.61 -16.16 -4.23
C PHE A 226 14.13 -16.27 -4.00
N GLY A 227 14.58 -17.38 -3.41
CA GLY A 227 16.01 -17.73 -3.35
C GLY A 227 16.47 -18.54 -4.57
N ALA A 228 17.76 -18.46 -4.90
CA ALA A 228 18.33 -19.30 -5.94
C ALA A 228 18.22 -20.80 -5.55
N PRO A 229 17.63 -21.66 -6.41
CA PRO A 229 17.51 -23.08 -6.13
C PRO A 229 18.84 -23.80 -6.34
N TRP A 230 19.01 -24.97 -5.73
CA TRP A 230 20.20 -25.81 -5.97
C TRP A 230 20.29 -26.26 -7.45
N ARG A 231 19.17 -26.76 -8.00
CA ARG A 231 19.01 -27.17 -9.41
C ARG A 231 17.96 -26.30 -10.12
N GLY A 232 18.22 -25.94 -11.37
CA GLY A 232 17.31 -25.15 -12.20
C GLY A 232 17.50 -23.64 -12.08
N LEU A 233 16.69 -22.87 -12.81
CA LEU A 233 16.61 -21.42 -12.72
C LEU A 233 15.26 -21.01 -12.14
N ARG A 234 15.24 -20.27 -11.03
CA ARG A 234 13.98 -19.76 -10.47
C ARG A 234 13.58 -18.49 -11.20
N ILE A 235 12.35 -18.47 -11.69
CA ILE A 235 11.72 -17.31 -12.29
C ILE A 235 11.38 -16.32 -11.16
N LEU A 236 11.96 -15.12 -11.23
CA LEU A 236 11.61 -14.00 -10.40
C LEU A 236 10.33 -13.35 -10.92
N ASP A 237 10.30 -13.00 -12.21
CA ASP A 237 9.17 -12.33 -12.84
C ASP A 237 8.98 -12.76 -14.30
N VAL A 238 7.77 -12.59 -14.83
CA VAL A 238 7.42 -12.87 -16.23
C VAL A 238 6.69 -11.67 -16.79
N ALA A 239 7.27 -11.03 -17.80
CA ALA A 239 6.68 -9.87 -18.43
C ALA A 239 5.38 -10.23 -19.19
N PRO A 240 4.36 -9.36 -19.15
CA PRO A 240 3.10 -9.59 -19.87
C PRO A 240 3.35 -9.70 -21.37
N ASP A 241 2.47 -10.42 -22.06
CA ASP A 241 2.47 -10.56 -23.53
C ASP A 241 3.76 -11.15 -24.15
N THR A 242 4.59 -11.82 -23.35
CA THR A 242 5.82 -12.51 -23.79
C THR A 242 5.63 -14.01 -23.93
N ILE A 243 6.60 -14.71 -24.53
CA ILE A 243 6.54 -16.17 -24.72
C ILE A 243 6.39 -16.88 -23.38
N GLY A 244 7.12 -16.46 -22.34
CA GLY A 244 7.02 -17.05 -21.01
C GLY A 244 5.60 -16.92 -20.43
N SER A 245 4.95 -15.78 -20.64
CA SER A 245 3.56 -15.56 -20.20
C SER A 245 2.57 -16.43 -20.99
N GLN A 246 2.72 -16.53 -22.31
CA GLN A 246 1.89 -17.37 -23.17
C GLN A 246 2.04 -18.88 -22.87
N MET A 247 3.24 -19.30 -22.46
CA MET A 247 3.53 -20.64 -21.94
C MET A 247 2.91 -20.91 -20.56
N GLY A 248 2.35 -19.89 -19.90
CA GLY A 248 1.76 -20.01 -18.57
C GLY A 248 2.80 -20.17 -17.45
N LEU A 249 4.06 -19.78 -17.69
CA LEU A 249 5.08 -19.68 -16.65
C LEU A 249 4.72 -18.55 -15.68
N LYS A 250 5.08 -18.73 -14.41
CA LYS A 250 4.71 -17.82 -13.33
C LYS A 250 5.90 -17.49 -12.43
N PRO A 251 5.88 -16.31 -11.77
CA PRO A 251 6.80 -16.00 -10.68
C PRO A 251 6.88 -17.15 -9.65
N GLY A 252 8.10 -17.63 -9.43
CA GLY A 252 8.42 -18.69 -8.46
C GLY A 252 8.61 -20.08 -9.08
N ASP A 253 8.25 -20.28 -10.34
CA ASP A 253 8.55 -21.53 -11.06
C ASP A 253 10.07 -21.75 -11.13
N ILE A 254 10.49 -23.02 -11.07
CA ILE A 254 11.90 -23.39 -11.27
C ILE A 254 12.01 -24.13 -12.59
N LEU A 255 12.65 -23.50 -13.58
CA LEU A 255 12.95 -24.08 -14.87
C LEU A 255 14.05 -25.13 -14.71
N LEU A 256 13.78 -26.38 -15.09
CA LEU A 256 14.67 -27.53 -14.89
C LEU A 256 15.37 -27.96 -16.17
N SER A 257 14.62 -27.99 -17.28
CA SER A 257 15.12 -28.36 -18.61
C SER A 257 14.40 -27.58 -19.70
N LEU A 258 15.09 -27.40 -20.81
CA LEU A 258 14.56 -26.91 -22.07
C LEU A 258 14.90 -27.93 -23.15
N ASN A 259 13.89 -28.42 -23.88
CA ASN A 259 14.03 -29.41 -24.93
C ASN A 259 14.81 -30.67 -24.50
N GLY A 260 14.56 -31.13 -23.26
CA GLY A 260 15.24 -32.29 -22.66
C GLY A 260 16.67 -32.04 -22.17
N LYS A 261 17.25 -30.86 -22.42
CA LYS A 261 18.56 -30.45 -21.88
C LYS A 261 18.36 -29.75 -20.54
N GLY A 262 19.06 -30.22 -19.50
CA GLY A 262 19.01 -29.60 -18.18
C GLY A 262 19.57 -28.18 -18.18
N VAL A 263 18.96 -27.28 -17.41
CA VAL A 263 19.37 -25.86 -17.31
C VAL A 263 19.71 -25.53 -15.86
N ASN A 264 20.90 -24.97 -15.62
CA ASN A 264 21.32 -24.52 -14.28
C ASN A 264 21.91 -23.10 -14.24
N SER A 265 22.12 -22.47 -15.39
CA SER A 265 22.59 -21.08 -15.50
C SER A 265 21.92 -20.40 -16.69
N GLU A 266 21.84 -19.07 -16.65
CA GLU A 266 21.27 -18.27 -17.75
C GLU A 266 22.12 -18.40 -19.02
N GLU A 267 23.43 -18.57 -18.90
CA GLU A 267 24.33 -18.82 -20.02
C GLU A 267 24.02 -20.16 -20.70
N MET A 268 23.77 -21.21 -19.92
CA MET A 268 23.35 -22.51 -20.44
C MET A 268 21.99 -22.44 -21.14
N LEU A 269 21.06 -21.65 -20.60
CA LEU A 269 19.76 -21.41 -21.23
C LEU A 269 19.93 -20.73 -22.60
N ARG A 270 20.78 -19.71 -22.67
CA ARG A 270 21.14 -18.99 -23.90
C ARG A 270 21.71 -19.92 -24.97
N GLU A 271 22.67 -20.75 -24.59
CA GLU A 271 23.29 -21.74 -25.49
C GLU A 271 22.26 -22.75 -26.03
N ILE A 272 21.32 -23.20 -25.19
CA ILE A 272 20.28 -24.13 -25.60
C ILE A 272 19.30 -23.44 -26.56
N LEU A 273 18.89 -22.21 -26.29
CA LEU A 273 17.98 -21.44 -27.16
C LEU A 273 18.58 -21.17 -28.54
N GLN A 274 19.87 -20.84 -28.62
CA GLN A 274 20.57 -20.64 -29.89
C GLN A 274 20.59 -21.88 -30.77
N THR A 275 20.49 -23.07 -30.16
CA THR A 275 20.48 -24.37 -30.86
C THR A 275 19.09 -25.00 -30.90
N ALA A 276 18.07 -24.32 -30.38
CA ALA A 276 16.73 -24.88 -30.22
C ALA A 276 15.95 -24.88 -31.56
N PRO A 277 15.20 -25.96 -31.86
CA PRO A 277 14.29 -26.00 -33.00
C PRO A 277 13.07 -25.06 -32.81
N MET A 278 12.20 -24.98 -33.83
CA MET A 278 10.93 -24.22 -33.85
C MET A 278 9.89 -24.61 -32.75
N TYR A 279 10.25 -25.55 -31.86
CA TYR A 279 9.39 -26.02 -30.79
C TYR A 279 10.16 -26.00 -29.46
N LEU A 280 9.54 -25.39 -28.45
CA LEU A 280 10.08 -25.27 -27.11
C LEU A 280 9.18 -26.04 -26.15
N TRP A 281 9.75 -27.01 -25.45
CA TRP A 281 9.14 -27.60 -24.25
C TRP A 281 10.05 -27.34 -23.05
N ILE A 282 9.45 -26.75 -22.02
CA ILE A 282 10.11 -26.36 -20.78
C ILE A 282 9.56 -27.22 -19.66
N ASP A 283 10.43 -28.00 -19.02
CA ASP A 283 10.07 -28.66 -17.77
C ASP A 283 10.33 -27.70 -16.62
N TYR A 284 9.31 -27.46 -15.82
CA TYR A 284 9.37 -26.59 -14.67
C TYR A 284 8.86 -27.29 -13.42
N LYS A 285 9.28 -26.77 -12.26
CA LYS A 285 8.78 -27.18 -10.95
C LYS A 285 8.04 -26.02 -10.30
N ARG A 286 6.75 -26.21 -10.05
CA ARG A 286 5.86 -25.24 -9.39
C ARG A 286 5.36 -25.84 -8.08
N ASP A 287 5.64 -25.16 -6.97
CA ASP A 287 5.18 -25.57 -5.62
C ASP A 287 5.48 -27.05 -5.31
N GLY A 288 6.65 -27.55 -5.73
CA GLY A 288 7.06 -28.93 -5.51
C GLY A 288 6.67 -29.92 -6.61
N LYS A 289 5.71 -29.59 -7.48
CA LYS A 289 5.20 -30.45 -8.54
C LYS A 289 5.89 -30.17 -9.86
N LEU A 290 6.14 -31.21 -10.65
CA LEU A 290 6.66 -31.09 -12.01
C LEU A 290 5.52 -30.74 -12.97
N GLY A 291 5.83 -29.94 -13.98
CA GLY A 291 4.97 -29.64 -15.11
C GLY A 291 5.80 -29.35 -16.34
N THR A 292 5.16 -29.39 -17.50
CA THR A 292 5.78 -29.06 -18.79
C THR A 292 4.95 -27.98 -19.46
N ALA A 293 5.61 -26.97 -20.00
CA ALA A 293 5.01 -25.91 -20.79
C ALA A 293 5.53 -25.99 -22.21
N GLU A 294 4.65 -25.84 -23.18
CA GLU A 294 4.96 -26.03 -24.61
C GLU A 294 4.63 -24.77 -25.39
N TYR A 295 5.47 -24.44 -26.37
CA TYR A 295 5.25 -23.30 -27.26
C TYR A 295 5.75 -23.59 -28.66
N HIS A 296 4.91 -23.30 -29.64
CA HIS A 296 5.22 -23.39 -31.05
C HIS A 296 5.54 -21.99 -31.57
N SER A 297 6.79 -21.73 -31.97
CA SER A 297 7.16 -20.47 -32.62
C SER A 297 8.23 -20.65 -33.65
N TYR A 298 8.03 -20.01 -34.79
CA TYR A 298 8.92 -20.11 -35.93
C TYR A 298 10.27 -19.41 -35.71
N HIS A 299 10.36 -18.38 -34.84
CA HIS A 299 11.62 -17.72 -34.43
C HIS A 299 11.57 -17.37 -32.92
N CYS A 300 12.59 -17.75 -32.14
CA CYS A 300 12.68 -17.43 -30.72
C CYS A 300 14.08 -16.93 -30.36
N ASP A 301 14.22 -15.62 -30.22
CA ASP A 301 15.37 -15.01 -29.53
C ASP A 301 15.12 -15.01 -28.02
N GLU A 302 16.17 -15.17 -27.20
CA GLU A 302 16.09 -15.16 -25.72
C GLU A 302 15.40 -13.91 -25.17
N ASP A 303 15.64 -12.75 -25.79
CA ASP A 303 15.03 -11.46 -25.45
C ASP A 303 13.49 -11.47 -25.57
N ARG A 304 12.90 -12.45 -26.26
CA ARG A 304 11.43 -12.60 -26.41
C ARG A 304 10.78 -13.50 -25.37
N MET A 305 11.56 -14.23 -24.54
CA MET A 305 10.97 -15.02 -23.46
C MET A 305 10.34 -14.14 -22.39
N GLY A 306 10.91 -12.96 -22.13
CA GLY A 306 10.36 -12.02 -21.14
C GLY A 306 10.44 -12.53 -19.70
N ILE A 307 11.38 -13.44 -19.41
CA ILE A 307 11.53 -14.05 -18.09
C ILE A 307 12.71 -13.41 -17.39
N LEU A 308 12.49 -12.92 -16.17
CA LEU A 308 13.53 -12.48 -15.27
C LEU A 308 13.84 -13.58 -14.27
N PHE A 309 15.09 -14.01 -14.17
CA PHE A 309 15.50 -15.05 -13.22
C PHE A 309 16.04 -14.46 -11.92
N VAL A 310 15.97 -15.24 -10.85
CA VAL A 310 16.69 -14.94 -9.60
C VAL A 310 18.18 -15.16 -9.85
N PRO A 311 19.03 -14.13 -9.73
CA PRO A 311 20.44 -14.27 -10.04
C PRO A 311 21.14 -15.24 -9.08
N ARG A 312 22.13 -15.97 -9.60
CA ARG A 312 23.02 -16.83 -8.79
C ARG A 312 24.31 -16.13 -8.36
N LYS A 313 24.69 -15.06 -9.07
CA LYS A 313 25.90 -14.25 -8.82
C LYS A 313 25.52 -12.77 -8.80
N THR A 314 26.18 -12.00 -7.96
CA THR A 314 25.90 -10.58 -7.73
C THR A 314 26.84 -9.69 -8.53
N SER A 315 26.33 -8.83 -9.42
CA SER A 315 27.14 -7.81 -10.08
C SER A 315 26.81 -6.37 -9.65
N ARG A 316 25.56 -6.01 -9.30
CA ARG A 316 25.19 -4.71 -8.69
C ARG A 316 23.93 -4.81 -7.81
N PHE A 317 23.92 -4.12 -6.68
CA PHE A 317 22.81 -4.10 -5.71
C PHE A 317 22.00 -2.80 -5.77
N PHE A 318 20.68 -2.90 -5.54
CA PHE A 318 19.88 -1.80 -5.04
C PHE A 318 20.18 -1.63 -3.55
N ARG A 319 20.62 -0.44 -3.13
CA ARG A 319 20.88 -0.09 -1.73
C ARG A 319 19.71 0.69 -1.15
#